data_AF-Q8TZ43-F1
#
_entry.id   AF-Q8TZ43-F1
#
_cell.length_a   1.000
_cell.length_b   1.000
_cell.length_c   1.000
_cell.angle_alpha   90.00
_cell.angle_beta   90.00
_cell.angle_gamma   90.00
#
_symmetry.space_group_name_H-M   'P 1'
#
loop_
_entity.id
_entity.type
_entity.pdbx_description
1 polymer ?
#
loop_
_entity_poly.entity_id
_entity_poly.type
_entity_poly.pdbx_seq_one_letter_code
_entity_poly.pdbx_strand_id
1 'polypeptide(L)'
;MTNGESSNEEEYRKRYVRFQRLLGMEVFTEDGRRVGTVEDVTFDPRTGDLVRFLVIVTEQPSGGGLLPLPGGGGRRTETVDAELVKAVGDIIIIESPEKASSGEEGKRKKQESSPAKPSDLEI
;
A
#
# COMPACT_ATOMS: atom_id res chain seq x y z
N MET A 1 5.94 -11.44 -39.88
CA MET A 1 4.79 -11.54 -38.94
C MET A 1 5.18 -10.83 -37.67
N THR A 2 4.86 -9.53 -37.52
CA THR A 2 5.12 -8.75 -36.30
C THR A 2 3.97 -7.75 -36.10
N ASN A 3 2.80 -8.25 -35.69
CA ASN A 3 1.60 -7.44 -35.42
C ASN A 3 1.12 -7.57 -33.96
N GLY A 4 2.01 -7.86 -33.01
CA GLY A 4 1.66 -8.09 -31.60
C GLY A 4 1.95 -6.93 -30.64
N GLU A 5 2.94 -6.07 -30.94
CA GLU A 5 3.45 -5.10 -29.96
C GLU A 5 2.67 -3.77 -29.93
N SER A 6 2.10 -3.34 -31.07
CA SER A 6 1.44 -2.02 -31.17
C SER A 6 0.12 -1.92 -30.42
N SER A 7 -0.58 -3.03 -30.19
CA SER A 7 -1.86 -3.01 -29.45
C SER A 7 -1.68 -2.88 -27.94
N ASN A 8 -0.57 -3.38 -27.39
CA ASN A 8 -0.35 -3.41 -25.94
C ASN A 8 0.07 -2.02 -25.41
N GLU A 9 0.84 -1.27 -26.20
CA GLU A 9 1.32 0.06 -25.83
C GLU A 9 0.20 1.12 -25.80
N GLU A 10 -0.76 1.03 -26.73
CA GLU A 10 -1.89 1.95 -26.77
C GLU A 10 -2.87 1.71 -25.60
N GLU A 11 -3.03 0.44 -25.20
CA GLU A 11 -3.82 0.07 -24.03
C GLU A 11 -3.16 0.52 -22.73
N TYR A 12 -1.84 0.32 -22.60
CA TYR A 12 -1.04 0.78 -21.47
C TYR A 12 -1.13 2.31 -21.32
N ARG A 13 -1.00 3.04 -22.43
CA ARG A 13 -1.15 4.51 -22.44
C ARG A 13 -2.56 4.94 -22.02
N LYS A 14 -3.61 4.29 -22.51
CA LYS A 14 -4.99 4.59 -22.11
C LYS A 14 -5.22 4.35 -20.62
N ARG A 15 -4.66 3.28 -20.06
CA ARG A 15 -4.70 3.02 -18.60
C ARG A 15 -3.93 4.08 -17.83
N TYR A 16 -2.70 4.40 -18.22
CA TYR A 16 -1.89 5.43 -17.58
C TYR A 16 -2.61 6.79 -17.52
N VAL A 17 -3.24 7.23 -18.61
CA VAL A 17 -4.01 8.50 -18.63
C VAL A 17 -5.22 8.46 -17.67
N ARG A 18 -5.87 7.31 -17.49
CA ARG A 18 -6.94 7.20 -16.47
C ARG A 18 -6.38 7.31 -15.07
N PHE A 19 -5.25 6.66 -14.80
CA PHE A 19 -4.64 6.65 -13.48
C PHE A 19 -3.92 7.95 -13.11
N GLN A 20 -3.52 8.77 -14.09
CA GLN A 20 -3.07 10.14 -13.83
C GLN A 20 -4.13 11.00 -13.12
N ARG A 21 -5.41 10.65 -13.24
CA ARG A 21 -6.49 11.32 -12.49
C ARG A 21 -6.45 11.02 -10.99
N LEU A 22 -5.70 10.00 -10.57
CA LEU A 22 -5.54 9.65 -9.16
C LEU A 22 -4.51 10.54 -8.46
N LEU A 23 -3.63 11.21 -9.21
CA LEU A 23 -2.65 12.12 -8.65
C LEU A 23 -3.36 13.32 -7.98
N GLY A 24 -2.92 13.66 -6.77
CA GLY A 24 -3.54 14.73 -5.99
C GLY A 24 -4.82 14.33 -5.26
N MET A 25 -5.34 13.11 -5.44
CA MET A 25 -6.50 12.64 -4.68
C MET A 25 -6.16 12.44 -3.20
N GLU A 26 -7.13 12.72 -2.34
CA GLU A 26 -7.01 12.45 -0.91
C GLU A 26 -7.26 10.97 -0.61
N VAL A 27 -6.44 10.42 0.27
CA VAL A 27 -6.53 9.03 0.73
C VAL A 27 -6.96 9.02 2.18
N PHE A 28 -8.03 8.27 2.45
CA PHE A 28 -8.58 8.05 3.78
C PHE A 28 -8.62 6.56 4.09
N THR A 29 -8.45 6.22 5.35
CA THR A 29 -8.80 4.88 5.83
C THR A 29 -10.33 4.74 5.94
N GLU A 30 -10.83 3.50 5.98
CA GLU A 30 -12.25 3.21 6.16
C GLU A 30 -12.86 3.76 7.47
N ASP A 31 -12.04 3.98 8.51
CA ASP A 31 -12.43 4.62 9.77
C ASP A 31 -12.45 6.15 9.70
N GLY A 32 -12.17 6.74 8.52
CA GLY A 32 -12.26 8.17 8.26
C GLY A 32 -11.00 8.97 8.61
N ARG A 33 -9.89 8.30 8.96
CA ARG A 33 -8.61 8.97 9.18
C ARG A 33 -7.97 9.35 7.86
N ARG A 34 -7.57 10.61 7.73
CA ARG A 34 -6.81 11.09 6.56
C ARG A 34 -5.39 10.53 6.59
N VAL A 35 -5.01 9.81 5.54
CA VAL A 35 -3.66 9.28 5.34
C VAL A 35 -2.80 10.34 4.67
N GLY A 36 -3.29 10.94 3.59
CA GLY A 36 -2.51 11.90 2.82
C GLY A 36 -3.05 12.15 1.42
N THR A 37 -2.14 12.50 0.51
CA THR A 37 -2.45 12.82 -0.88
C THR A 37 -1.60 11.97 -1.82
N VAL A 38 -2.20 11.39 -2.87
CA VAL A 38 -1.45 10.60 -3.86
C VAL A 38 -0.45 11.48 -4.60
N GLU A 39 0.82 11.08 -4.56
CA GLU A 39 1.93 11.70 -5.27
C GLU A 39 2.26 10.96 -6.57
N ASP A 40 2.22 9.63 -6.52
CA ASP A 40 2.59 8.78 -7.64
C ASP A 40 1.88 7.43 -7.60
N VAL A 41 1.92 6.71 -8.72
CA VAL A 41 1.29 5.41 -8.92
C VAL A 41 2.25 4.46 -9.63
N THR A 42 2.42 3.26 -9.08
CA THR A 42 3.29 2.22 -9.64
C THR A 42 2.46 1.12 -10.29
N PHE A 43 2.86 0.71 -11.49
CA PHE A 43 2.20 -0.32 -12.29
C PHE A 43 3.10 -1.53 -12.51
N ASP A 44 2.50 -2.70 -12.67
CA ASP A 44 3.19 -3.88 -13.19
C ASP A 44 3.42 -3.69 -14.70
N PRO A 45 4.67 -3.66 -15.20
CA PRO A 45 4.95 -3.43 -16.61
C PRO A 45 4.55 -4.61 -17.52
N ARG A 46 4.27 -5.79 -16.97
CA ARG A 46 3.87 -6.99 -17.72
C ARG A 46 2.36 -7.06 -17.91
N THR A 47 1.58 -6.67 -16.91
CA THR A 47 0.11 -6.75 -16.94
C THR A 47 -0.57 -5.39 -17.12
N GLY A 48 0.13 -4.30 -16.78
CA GLY A 48 -0.42 -2.94 -16.75
C GLY A 48 -1.37 -2.69 -15.59
N ASP A 49 -1.33 -3.54 -14.55
CA ASP A 49 -2.17 -3.40 -13.36
C ASP A 49 -1.54 -2.42 -12.37
N LEU A 50 -2.39 -1.70 -11.64
CA LEU A 50 -1.95 -0.82 -10.56
C LEU A 50 -1.53 -1.65 -9.36
N VAL A 51 -0.29 -1.48 -8.92
CA VAL A 51 0.28 -2.27 -7.81
C VAL A 51 0.30 -1.45 -6.53
N ARG A 52 0.72 -0.18 -6.60
CA ARG A 52 0.94 0.67 -5.43
C ARG A 52 0.66 2.15 -5.71
N PHE A 53 0.34 2.86 -4.64
CA PHE A 53 0.32 4.31 -4.56
C PHE A 53 1.49 4.80 -3.71
N LEU A 54 2.11 5.90 -4.13
CA LEU A 54 2.95 6.71 -3.27
C LEU A 54 2.09 7.85 -2.72
N VAL A 55 1.96 7.93 -1.41
CA VAL A 55 1.10 8.89 -0.72
C VAL A 55 1.96 9.82 0.12
N ILE A 56 1.82 11.13 -0.06
CA ILE A 56 2.42 12.11 0.83
C ILE A 56 1.58 12.16 2.09
N VAL A 57 2.17 11.72 3.19
CA VAL A 57 1.55 11.81 4.51
C VAL A 57 1.63 13.27 4.95
N THR A 58 0.48 13.92 4.90
CA THR A 58 0.28 15.21 5.55
C THR A 58 -0.28 14.93 6.92
N GLU A 59 0.58 14.90 7.94
CA GLU A 59 0.13 14.97 9.33
C GLU A 59 -0.69 16.25 9.47
N GLN A 60 -1.99 16.14 9.72
CA GLN A 60 -2.76 17.32 10.15
C GLN A 60 -2.10 17.79 11.44
N PRO A 61 -1.60 19.04 11.52
CA PRO A 61 -1.09 19.56 12.77
C PRO A 61 -2.26 19.60 13.75
N SER A 62 -2.29 18.65 14.69
CA SER A 62 -3.34 18.51 15.69
C SER A 62 -3.23 19.55 16.82
N GLY A 63 -2.34 20.53 16.70
CA GLY A 63 -2.10 21.54 17.72
C GLY A 63 -2.11 22.95 17.14
N GLY A 64 -2.96 23.81 17.70
CA GLY A 64 -2.97 25.25 17.42
C GLY A 64 -1.58 25.85 17.62
N GLY A 65 -0.96 26.25 16.52
CA GLY A 65 0.39 26.80 16.52
C GLY A 65 0.63 27.55 15.21
N LEU A 66 0.94 28.84 15.36
CA LEU A 66 1.21 29.81 14.32
C LEU A 66 2.12 29.28 13.20
N LEU A 67 1.67 29.50 11.96
CA LEU A 67 2.41 29.62 10.70
C LEU A 67 3.41 28.49 10.34
N PRO A 68 3.30 27.87 9.15
CA PRO A 68 4.34 26.96 8.68
C PRO A 68 5.66 27.71 8.48
N LEU A 69 6.69 27.35 9.27
CA LEU A 69 8.04 27.89 9.11
C LEU A 69 8.67 27.37 7.80
N PRO A 70 9.40 28.22 7.05
CA PRO A 70 10.14 27.78 5.87
C PRO A 70 11.26 26.83 6.31
N GLY A 71 11.08 25.52 6.06
CA GLY A 71 12.08 24.48 6.27
C GLY A 71 11.75 23.39 7.30
N GLY A 72 10.56 23.38 7.91
CA GLY A 72 10.29 22.53 9.09
C GLY A 72 9.15 21.52 9.01
N GLY A 73 8.47 21.34 7.87
CA GLY A 73 7.47 20.29 7.69
C GLY A 73 8.06 19.13 6.91
N GLY A 74 8.55 18.10 7.59
CA GLY A 74 9.08 16.91 6.94
C GLY A 74 8.00 16.26 6.08
N ARG A 75 8.13 16.33 4.75
CA ARG A 75 7.27 15.62 3.81
C ARG A 75 7.58 14.13 3.94
N ARG A 76 6.71 13.40 4.63
CA ARG A 76 6.80 11.94 4.74
C ARG A 76 6.03 11.32 3.58
N THR A 77 6.57 10.28 2.98
CA THR A 77 5.88 9.48 1.98
C THR A 77 5.62 8.09 2.53
N GLU A 78 4.46 7.54 2.20
CA GLU A 78 4.06 6.19 2.56
C GLU A 78 3.61 5.47 1.28
N THR A 79 3.98 4.21 1.18
CA THR A 79 3.57 3.37 0.05
C THR A 79 2.36 2.56 0.46
N VAL A 80 1.29 2.66 -0.33
CA VAL A 80 0.03 1.95 -0.08
C VAL A 80 -0.18 0.94 -1.20
N ASP A 81 -0.31 -0.34 -0.86
CA ASP A 81 -0.61 -1.38 -1.84
C ASP A 81 -2.03 -1.21 -2.38
N ALA A 82 -2.20 -1.38 -3.69
CA ALA A 82 -3.48 -1.19 -4.35
C ALA A 82 -4.55 -2.20 -3.90
N GLU A 83 -4.13 -3.34 -3.35
CA GLU A 83 -5.01 -4.36 -2.74
C GLU A 83 -5.77 -3.83 -1.52
N LEU A 84 -5.24 -2.81 -0.84
CA LEU A 84 -5.91 -2.19 0.30
C LEU A 84 -7.03 -1.24 -0.13
N VAL A 85 -7.14 -0.88 -1.42
CA VAL A 85 -8.16 0.03 -1.90
C VAL A 85 -9.52 -0.63 -1.88
N LYS A 86 -10.45 -0.04 -1.12
CA LYS A 86 -11.85 -0.46 -1.06
C LYS A 86 -12.73 0.30 -2.04
N ALA A 87 -12.42 1.58 -2.27
CA ALA A 87 -13.20 2.44 -3.17
C ALA A 87 -12.37 3.56 -3.79
N VAL A 88 -12.74 3.93 -5.02
CA VAL A 88 -12.19 5.08 -5.76
C VAL A 88 -13.37 5.91 -6.29
N GLY A 89 -13.49 7.13 -5.80
CA GLY A 89 -14.48 8.13 -6.23
C GLY A 89 -13.83 9.50 -6.34
N ASP A 90 -14.37 10.50 -5.64
CA ASP A 90 -13.70 11.81 -5.46
C ASP A 90 -12.54 11.72 -4.44
N ILE A 91 -12.58 10.70 -3.57
CA ILE A 91 -11.53 10.32 -2.63
C ILE A 91 -11.20 8.83 -2.81
N ILE A 92 -10.04 8.42 -2.32
CA ILE A 92 -9.63 7.02 -2.25
C ILE A 92 -9.80 6.53 -0.82
N ILE A 93 -10.51 5.40 -0.66
CA ILE A 93 -10.71 4.76 0.64
C ILE A 93 -9.90 3.47 0.68
N ILE A 94 -9.08 3.31 1.71
CA ILE A 94 -8.27 2.11 1.95
C ILE A 94 -8.68 1.41 3.24
N GLU A 95 -8.43 0.12 3.31
CA GLU A 95 -8.52 -0.64 4.56
C GLU A 95 -7.47 -0.16 5.55
N SER A 96 -7.84 -0.05 6.84
CA SER A 96 -6.90 0.33 7.88
C SER A 96 -5.85 -0.80 8.02
N PRO A 97 -4.54 -0.51 7.84
CA PRO A 97 -3.51 -1.54 7.83
C PRO A 97 -3.40 -2.29 9.18
N GLU A 98 -3.85 -1.68 10.28
CA GLU A 98 -3.93 -2.30 11.60
C GLU A 98 -4.94 -3.46 11.69
N LYS A 99 -5.96 -3.47 10.83
CA LYS A 99 -6.96 -4.56 10.78
C LYS A 99 -6.55 -5.67 9.83
N ALA A 100 -5.78 -5.37 8.79
CA ALA A 100 -5.32 -6.34 7.79
C ALA A 100 -4.43 -7.45 8.37
N SER A 101 -3.72 -7.20 9.49
CA SER A 101 -2.89 -8.22 10.16
C SER A 101 -3.65 -9.13 11.13
N SER A 102 -4.96 -8.95 11.33
CA SER A 102 -5.77 -9.75 12.28
C SER A 102 -6.48 -10.94 11.64
N GLY A 103 -6.25 -11.20 10.35
CA GLY A 103 -7.03 -12.13 9.54
C GLY A 103 -6.32 -13.39 9.05
N GLU A 104 -5.18 -13.83 9.61
CA GLU A 104 -4.60 -15.12 9.19
C GLU A 104 -3.69 -15.78 10.25
N GLU A 105 -4.24 -16.18 11.41
CA GLU A 105 -3.54 -17.12 12.29
C GLU A 105 -4.51 -18.19 12.82
N GLY A 106 -4.69 -19.25 12.03
CA GLY A 106 -5.67 -20.27 12.36
C GLY A 106 -5.56 -21.56 11.56
N LYS A 107 -4.38 -22.22 11.58
CA LYS A 107 -4.21 -23.70 11.61
C LYS A 107 -2.73 -24.09 11.37
N ARG A 108 -1.95 -24.18 12.44
CA ARG A 108 -0.83 -25.14 12.50
C ARG A 108 -1.23 -26.26 13.46
N LYS A 109 -1.62 -27.40 12.89
CA LYS A 109 -1.86 -28.64 13.64
C LYS A 109 -0.53 -29.13 14.23
N LYS A 110 -0.51 -29.17 15.56
CA LYS A 110 0.25 -30.03 16.46
C LYS A 110 0.86 -31.26 15.77
N GLN A 111 2.19 -31.30 15.63
CA GLN A 111 2.92 -32.55 15.45
C GLN A 111 3.54 -32.93 16.79
N GLU A 112 3.23 -34.16 17.18
CA GLU A 112 3.57 -34.81 18.44
C GLU A 112 5.07 -34.84 18.72
N SER A 113 5.35 -34.57 19.99
CA SER A 113 6.58 -34.84 20.71
C SER A 113 7.03 -36.30 20.60
N SER A 114 8.26 -36.53 20.19
CA SER A 114 9.04 -37.71 20.59
C SER A 114 10.24 -37.23 21.42
N PRO A 115 10.46 -37.76 22.64
CA PRO A 115 11.56 -37.32 23.50
C PRO A 115 12.89 -37.92 23.01
N ALA A 116 13.84 -37.06 22.66
CA ALA A 116 15.23 -37.45 22.48
C ALA A 116 15.86 -37.75 23.86
N LYS A 117 16.50 -38.92 23.98
CA LYS A 117 17.23 -39.36 25.17
C LYS A 117 18.47 -38.48 25.40
N PRO A 118 18.83 -38.12 26.65
CA PRO A 118 20.10 -37.47 26.93
C PRO A 118 21.26 -38.44 26.76
N SER A 119 22.31 -37.89 26.16
CA SER A 119 23.58 -38.45 25.72
C SER A 119 24.45 -39.05 26.81
N ASP A 120 25.35 -39.92 26.35
CA ASP A 120 26.58 -40.32 27.03
C ASP A 120 27.25 -39.15 27.76
N LEU A 121 27.49 -39.34 29.06
CA LEU A 121 28.55 -38.67 29.81
C LEU A 121 29.31 -39.74 30.58
N GLU A 122 30.60 -39.82 30.28
CA GLU A 122 31.61 -40.70 30.87
C GLU A 122 31.63 -40.61 32.41
N ILE A 123 31.81 -41.77 33.06
CA ILE A 123 32.86 -42.14 34.05
C ILE A 123 32.79 -43.67 34.25
#